data_AF-A0A6H9YRW6-F1
#
_entry.id   AF-A0A6H9YRW6-F1
#
_cell.length_a   1.000
_cell.length_b   1.000
_cell.length_c   1.000
_cell.angle_alpha   90.00
_cell.angle_beta   90.00
_cell.angle_gamma   90.00
#
_symmetry.space_group_name_H-M   'P 1'
#
loop_
_entity.id
_entity.type
_entity.pdbx_description
1 polymer ?
#
loop_
_entity_poly.entity_id
_entity_poly.type
_entity_poly.pdbx_seq_one_letter_code
_entity_poly.pdbx_strand_id
1 'polypeptide(L)' 'MAKKLIDIDEDALAAAAEVYGTDTMKDTVNTALAEAAAVLRRRQALSRLRRRALAGQFDDLYEKDTYRPKPVDVGAAAR' A
#
# COMPACT_ATOMS: atom_id res chain seq x y z
N MET A 1 12.17 -12.43 -19.57
CA MET A 1 11.47 -11.25 -20.12
C MET A 1 11.10 -11.54 -21.56
N ALA A 2 9.82 -11.44 -21.93
CA ALA A 2 9.37 -11.61 -23.31
C ALA A 2 9.60 -10.30 -24.09
N LYS A 3 10.10 -10.40 -25.32
CA LYS A 3 10.28 -9.23 -26.19
C LYS A 3 8.93 -8.86 -26.79
N LYS A 4 8.57 -7.59 -26.71
CA LYS A 4 7.39 -7.00 -27.34
C LYS A 4 7.86 -5.81 -28.14
N LEU A 5 7.38 -5.67 -29.37
CA LEU A 5 7.58 -4.47 -30.18
C LEU A 5 6.40 -3.54 -29.89
N ILE A 6 6.70 -2.37 -29.37
CA ILE A 6 5.73 -1.30 -29.11
C ILE A 6 6.38 0.02 -29.48
N ASP A 7 5.60 0.94 -30.01
CA ASP A 7 6.04 2.33 -30.17
C ASP A 7 5.91 3.04 -28.83
N ILE A 8 6.94 3.81 -28.48
CA ILE A 8 7.04 4.53 -27.22
C ILE A 8 7.31 6.00 -27.54
N ASP A 9 6.60 6.88 -26.84
CA ASP A 9 6.87 8.32 -26.87
C ASP A 9 8.24 8.60 -26.24
N GLU A 10 9.17 9.15 -27.03
CA GLU A 10 10.56 9.39 -26.62
C GLU A 10 10.66 10.46 -25.53
N ASP A 11 9.81 11.49 -25.56
CA ASP A 11 9.80 12.55 -24.55
C ASP A 11 9.31 12.00 -23.20
N ALA A 12 8.25 11.18 -23.22
CA ALA A 12 7.76 10.50 -22.02
C ALA A 12 8.78 9.51 -21.46
N LEU A 13 9.52 8.81 -22.34
CA LEU A 13 10.59 7.89 -21.94
C LEU A 13 11.75 8.65 -21.28
N ALA A 14 12.17 9.78 -21.84
CA ALA A 14 13.22 10.62 -21.28
C ALA A 14 12.82 11.18 -19.91
N ALA A 15 11.61 11.73 -19.79
CA ALA A 15 11.09 12.23 -18.52
C ALA A 15 11.02 11.12 -17.45
N ALA A 16 10.58 9.91 -17.83
CA ALA A 16 10.57 8.77 -16.92
C ALA A 16 11.99 8.36 -16.50
N ALA A 17 12.96 8.37 -17.43
CA ALA A 17 14.35 8.03 -17.15
C ALA A 17 14.97 9.00 -16.13
N GLU A 18 14.68 10.31 -16.26
CA GLU A 18 15.11 11.32 -15.30
C GLU A 18 14.47 11.09 -13.91
N VAL A 19 13.17 10.83 -13.87
CA VAL A 19 12.44 10.59 -12.60
C VAL A 19 12.97 9.34 -11.88
N TYR A 20 13.26 8.27 -12.62
CA TYR A 20 13.72 7.01 -12.05
C TYR A 20 15.24 6.87 -11.95
N GLY A 21 16.01 7.80 -12.55
CA GLY A 21 17.46 7.75 -12.58
C GLY A 21 18.01 6.53 -13.32
N THR A 22 17.37 6.14 -14.42
CA THR A 22 17.69 4.92 -15.18
C THR A 22 18.38 5.22 -16.50
N ASP A 23 19.45 4.47 -16.79
CA ASP A 23 20.27 4.71 -17.99
C ASP A 23 19.76 3.99 -19.26
N THR A 24 18.92 2.97 -19.10
CA THR A 24 18.43 2.16 -20.23
C THR A 24 16.92 2.22 -20.37
N MET A 25 16.42 2.27 -21.62
CA MET A 25 14.99 2.22 -21.93
C MET A 25 14.29 1.05 -21.26
N LYS A 26 14.93 -0.13 -21.24
CA LYS A 26 14.38 -1.32 -20.61
C LYS A 26 14.18 -1.09 -19.11
N ASP A 27 15.17 -0.52 -18.44
CA ASP A 27 15.10 -0.33 -16.98
C ASP A 27 14.09 0.77 -16.64
N THR A 28 14.04 1.86 -17.41
CA THR A 28 12.99 2.89 -17.31
C THR A 28 11.60 2.29 -17.42
N VAL A 29 11.33 1.53 -18.49
CA VAL A 29 9.99 0.96 -18.75
C VAL A 29 9.60 -0.05 -17.67
N ASN A 30 10.52 -0.94 -17.26
CA ASN A 30 10.19 -1.92 -16.23
C ASN A 30 9.96 -1.27 -14.86
N THR A 31 10.74 -0.26 -14.52
CA THR A 31 10.58 0.48 -13.27
C THR A 31 9.25 1.23 -13.27
N ALA A 32 8.93 1.92 -14.37
CA ALA A 32 7.65 2.63 -14.53
C ALA A 32 6.44 1.68 -14.39
N LEU A 33 6.50 0.49 -14.99
CA LEU A 33 5.43 -0.51 -14.87
C LEU A 33 5.32 -1.07 -13.43
N ALA A 34 6.44 -1.30 -12.77
CA ALA A 34 6.46 -1.75 -11.38
C ALA A 34 5.85 -0.71 -10.44
N GLU A 35 6.20 0.57 -10.63
CA GLU A 35 5.65 1.69 -9.85
C GLU A 35 4.16 1.91 -10.13
N ALA A 36 3.73 1.87 -11.39
CA ALA A 36 2.31 1.96 -11.74
C ALA A 36 1.50 0.84 -11.07
N ALA A 37 2.02 -0.40 -11.08
CA ALA A 37 1.41 -1.52 -10.38
C ALA A 37 1.39 -1.32 -8.86
N ALA A 38 2.47 -0.76 -8.28
CA ALA A 38 2.53 -0.45 -6.85
C ALA A 38 1.48 0.62 -6.46
N VAL A 39 1.35 1.69 -7.24
CA VAL A 39 0.31 2.72 -7.06
C VAL A 39 -1.08 2.10 -7.12
N LEU A 40 -1.35 1.24 -8.10
CA LEU A 40 -2.64 0.55 -8.20
C LEU A 40 -2.92 -0.32 -6.97
N ARG A 41 -1.94 -1.11 -6.52
CA ARG A 41 -2.07 -1.93 -5.29
C ARG A 41 -2.37 -1.08 -4.07
N ARG A 42 -1.68 0.05 -3.89
CA ARG A 42 -1.91 1.01 -2.80
C ARG A 42 -3.34 1.57 -2.84
N ARG A 43 -3.83 1.99 -4.02
CA ARG A 43 -5.21 2.48 -4.21
C ARG A 43 -6.26 1.42 -3.88
N GLN A 44 -6.06 0.19 -4.33
CA GLN A 44 -6.95 -0.92 -4.02
C GLN A 44 -6.96 -1.26 -2.52
N ALA A 45 -5.79 -1.25 -1.87
CA ALA A 45 -5.69 -1.46 -0.43
C ALA A 45 -6.47 -0.39 0.34
N LEU A 46 -6.33 0.88 -0.04
CA LEU A 46 -7.07 1.98 0.57
C LEU A 46 -8.59 1.84 0.36
N SER A 47 -9.03 1.45 -0.84
CA SER A 47 -10.44 1.18 -1.13
C SER A 47 -11.00 0.03 -0.27
N ARG A 48 -10.23 -1.06 -0.11
CA ARG A 48 -10.59 -2.16 0.79
C ARG A 48 -10.68 -1.69 2.24
N LEU A 49 -9.70 -0.93 2.71
CA LEU A 49 -9.68 -0.37 4.06
C LEU A 49 -10.91 0.50 4.33
N ARG A 50 -11.24 1.41 3.41
CA ARG A 50 -12.43 2.26 3.50
C ARG A 50 -13.72 1.45 3.61
N ARG A 51 -13.86 0.41 2.78
CA ARG A 51 -15.03 -0.47 2.82
C ARG A 51 -15.14 -1.22 4.15
N ARG A 52 -14.02 -1.68 4.73
CA ARG A 52 -14.01 -2.31 6.05
C ARG A 52 -14.42 -1.34 7.15
N ALA A 53 -13.92 -0.11 7.09
CA ALA A 53 -14.30 0.94 8.03
C ALA A 53 -15.80 1.26 7.98
N LEU A 54 -16.38 1.40 6.78
CA LEU A 54 -17.82 1.63 6.62
C LEU A 54 -18.68 0.42 7.07
N ALA A 55 -18.11 -0.78 7.08
CA ALA A 55 -18.77 -1.98 7.58
C ALA A 55 -18.60 -2.18 9.09
N GLY A 56 -18.06 -1.20 9.83
CA GLY A 56 -17.90 -1.26 11.28
C GLY A 56 -16.79 -2.19 11.77
N GLN A 57 -15.92 -2.69 10.89
CA GLN A 57 -14.87 -3.67 11.27
C GLN A 57 -13.80 -3.10 12.21
N PHE A 58 -13.82 -1.80 12.47
CA PHE A 58 -12.91 -1.13 13.40
C PHE A 58 -13.65 -0.59 14.63
N ASP A 59 -14.95 -0.85 14.79
CA ASP A 59 -15.74 -0.27 15.88
C ASP A 59 -15.27 -0.77 17.25
N ASP A 60 -14.86 -2.03 17.34
CA ASP A 60 -14.28 -2.62 18.56
C ASP A 60 -12.97 -1.93 19.02
N LEU A 61 -12.31 -1.18 18.13
CA LEU A 61 -11.11 -0.42 18.48
C LEU A 61 -11.41 0.89 19.23
N TYR A 62 -12.67 1.34 19.25
CA TYR A 62 -13.06 2.50 20.06
C TYR A 62 -13.02 2.18 21.56
N GLU A 63 -13.38 0.94 21.92
CA GLU A 63 -13.38 0.49 23.31
C GLU A 63 -12.04 -0.18 23.64
N LYS A 64 -11.16 0.55 24.35
CA LYS A 64 -9.81 0.06 24.70
C LYS A 64 -9.84 -1.23 25.50
N ASP A 65 -10.82 -1.40 26.38
CA ASP A 65 -10.94 -2.58 27.23
C ASP A 65 -11.21 -3.86 26.40
N THR A 66 -11.70 -3.74 25.15
CA THR A 66 -11.97 -4.85 24.22
C THR A 66 -10.70 -5.50 23.68
N TYR A 67 -9.65 -4.73 23.42
CA TYR A 67 -8.38 -5.26 22.86
C TYR A 67 -7.18 -5.08 23.79
N ARG A 68 -7.31 -4.28 24.85
CA ARG A 68 -6.32 -4.08 25.91
C ARG A 68 -7.01 -4.23 27.27
N PRO A 69 -7.30 -5.47 27.71
CA PRO A 69 -7.91 -5.69 29.00
C PRO A 69 -6.99 -5.13 30.10
N LYS A 70 -7.57 -4.37 31.04
CA LYS A 70 -6.84 -3.88 32.21
C LYS A 70 -6.34 -5.09 33.02
N PRO A 71 -5.12 -5.03 33.59
CA PRO A 71 -4.65 -6.08 34.48
C PRO A 71 -5.67 -6.26 35.61
N VAL A 72 -6.06 -7.51 35.85
CA VAL A 72 -7.02 -7.86 36.89
C VAL A 72 -6.37 -7.52 38.23
N ASP A 73 -7.01 -6.65 39.01
CA ASP A 73 -6.51 -6.20 40.30
C ASP A 73 -6.64 -7.33 41.32
N VAL A 74 -5.65 -8.23 41.35
CA VAL A 74 -5.60 -9.42 42.23
C VAL A 74 -5.46 -9.07 43.72
N GLY A 75 -5.33 -7.78 44.07
CA GLY A 75 -5.18 -7.30 45.45
C GLY A 75 -6.49 -7.10 46.23
N ALA A 76 -7.66 -7.12 45.58
CA ALA A 76 -8.95 -6.87 46.25
C ALA A 76 -9.63 -8.13 46.80
N ALA A 77 -9.22 -9.33 46.38
CA ALA A 77 -9.84 -10.60 46.79
C ALA A 77 -9.24 -11.21 48.08
N ALA A 78 -8.29 -10.53 48.73
CA ALA A 78 -7.56 -11.03 49.90
C ALA A 78 -7.83 -10.24 51.19
N ARG A 79 -8.99 -9.57 51.32
CA ARG A 79 -9.43 -8.94 52.59
C ARG A 79 -10.82 -9.40 52.97
#